data_AF-A0A0P7UA62-F1
#
_entry.id   AF-A0A0P7UA62-F1
#
_cell.length_a   1.000
_cell.length_b   1.000
_cell.length_c   1.000
_cell.angle_alpha   90.00
_cell.angle_beta   90.00
_cell.angle_gamma   90.00
#
_symmetry.space_group_name_H-M   'P 1'
#
loop_
_entity.id
_entity.type
_entity.pdbx_description
1 polymer ?
#
loop_
_entity_poly.entity_id
_entity_poly.type
_entity_poly.pdbx_seq_one_letter_code
_entity_poly.pdbx_strand_id
1 'polypeptide(L)'
;MFCAAVLTHLSFQYTDTLIPYSSSQTPPMSPLPDNLVIALYSYEPDHNDDLGFQKGDKLKILNTDDPEWYMAESLATGQRGYIPFNFVAKMDTMETEPWFFKDLSRNDAMRQLLAPGNAPGSFLIRESETSKGSYSLSVRDLDPECGDTVKHYKIRNMDNGGYYITPRIAFNTLSDLVQHYS
;
A
#
# COMPACT_ATOMS: atom_id res chain seq x y z
N MET A 1 -17.31 -14.06 6.31
CA MET A 1 -16.13 -14.42 7.13
C MET A 1 -15.10 -13.33 6.88
N PHE A 2 -14.80 -12.51 7.88
CA PHE A 2 -13.78 -11.47 7.75
C PHE A 2 -12.40 -12.13 7.87
N CYS A 3 -11.55 -11.98 6.85
CA CYS A 3 -10.16 -12.45 6.88
C CYS A 3 -9.28 -11.33 7.47
N ALA A 4 -9.31 -11.16 8.80
CA ALA A 4 -8.35 -10.28 9.46
C ALA A 4 -6.99 -10.98 9.50
N ALA A 5 -5.96 -10.39 8.90
CA ALA A 5 -4.57 -10.80 9.10
C ALA A 5 -4.13 -10.46 10.54
N VAL A 6 -3.06 -11.08 11.04
CA VAL A 6 -2.56 -10.93 12.43
C VAL A 6 -1.14 -10.35 12.42
N LEU A 7 -0.89 -9.31 13.21
CA LEU A 7 0.47 -8.77 13.46
C LEU A 7 1.02 -9.28 14.79
N THR A 8 2.26 -9.76 14.81
CA THR A 8 2.86 -10.39 16.00
C THR A 8 3.83 -9.51 16.80
N HIS A 9 4.28 -8.36 16.28
CA HIS A 9 5.45 -7.65 16.86
C HIS A 9 5.34 -6.13 17.13
N LEU A 10 4.14 -5.58 17.38
CA LEU A 10 3.99 -4.14 17.69
C LEU A 10 4.23 -3.80 19.18
N SER A 11 5.46 -3.92 19.67
CA SER A 11 5.87 -3.43 21.00
C SER A 11 6.69 -2.13 20.87
N PHE A 12 6.05 -0.98 20.63
CA PHE A 12 6.76 0.30 20.58
C PHE A 12 6.92 0.93 21.96
N GLN A 13 8.13 0.87 22.50
CA GLN A 13 8.55 1.72 23.62
C GLN A 13 8.74 3.16 23.11
N TYR A 14 7.86 4.08 23.54
CA TYR A 14 7.86 5.49 23.14
C TYR A 14 8.98 6.25 23.86
N THR A 15 9.98 6.73 23.12
CA THR A 15 10.92 7.74 23.62
C THR A 15 10.87 8.96 22.72
N ASP A 16 10.27 10.03 23.25
CA ASP A 16 10.11 11.34 22.62
C ASP A 16 11.47 12.04 22.52
N THR A 17 11.93 12.34 21.31
CA THR A 17 13.06 13.27 21.11
C THR A 17 12.83 14.01 19.81
N LEU A 18 12.50 15.29 19.93
CA LEU A 18 12.20 16.19 18.82
C LEU A 18 13.51 16.63 18.15
N ILE A 19 13.71 16.27 16.88
CA ILE A 19 14.81 16.78 16.05
C ILE A 19 14.25 17.87 15.12
N PRO A 20 14.83 19.09 15.08
CA PRO A 20 14.37 20.14 14.18
C PRO A 20 14.84 19.88 12.73
N TYR A 21 13.93 20.05 11.75
CA TYR A 21 14.22 19.94 10.32
C TYR A 21 14.52 21.32 9.71
N SER A 22 15.63 21.44 8.97
CA SER A 22 15.97 22.64 8.19
C SER A 22 15.28 22.61 6.82
N SER A 23 14.59 23.69 6.48
CA SER A 23 13.79 23.86 5.28
C SER A 23 14.55 24.64 4.19
N SER A 24 15.20 23.94 3.26
CA SER A 24 15.63 24.51 1.97
C SER A 24 16.11 23.43 0.99
N GLN A 25 15.18 22.81 0.26
CA GLN A 25 15.42 22.24 -1.07
C GLN A 25 14.09 21.87 -1.73
N THR A 26 13.88 22.36 -2.96
CA THR A 26 12.75 21.99 -3.83
C THR A 26 12.81 20.49 -4.15
N PRO A 27 11.67 19.77 -4.12
CA PRO A 27 11.68 18.31 -4.14
C PRO A 27 11.90 17.73 -5.55
N PRO A 28 12.83 16.76 -5.73
CA PRO A 28 12.72 15.78 -6.80
C PRO A 28 11.58 14.79 -6.47
N MET A 29 10.73 14.54 -7.45
CA MET A 29 9.66 13.53 -7.44
C MET A 29 10.16 12.15 -6.96
N SER A 30 9.30 11.49 -6.19
CA SER A 30 9.42 10.20 -5.51
C SER A 30 10.00 9.06 -6.37
N PRO A 31 10.91 8.21 -5.86
CA PRO A 31 11.48 7.09 -6.61
C PRO A 31 10.95 5.72 -6.15
N LEU A 32 9.66 5.42 -6.40
CA LEU A 32 9.11 4.06 -6.49
C LEU A 32 8.04 4.03 -7.60
N PRO A 33 7.94 2.98 -8.42
CA PRO A 33 7.17 3.07 -9.65
C PRO A 33 5.67 2.95 -9.35
N ASP A 34 4.97 4.08 -9.36
CA ASP A 34 3.49 4.23 -9.41
C ASP A 34 2.87 3.67 -10.72
N ASN A 35 3.51 2.67 -11.31
CA ASN A 35 3.44 2.34 -12.72
C ASN A 35 3.30 0.83 -12.96
N LEU A 36 2.96 0.02 -11.96
CA LEU A 36 2.65 -1.40 -12.21
C LEU A 36 1.23 -1.52 -12.76
N VAL A 37 1.06 -2.37 -13.75
CA VAL A 37 -0.22 -2.67 -14.39
C VAL A 37 -0.40 -4.18 -14.55
N ILE A 38 -1.66 -4.61 -14.61
CA ILE A 38 -2.02 -5.98 -14.96
C ILE A 38 -2.78 -5.98 -16.28
N ALA A 39 -2.44 -6.91 -17.16
CA ALA A 39 -3.11 -7.11 -18.43
C ALA A 39 -4.54 -7.65 -18.21
N LEU A 40 -5.55 -6.91 -18.68
CA LEU A 40 -6.95 -7.32 -18.67
C LEU A 40 -7.28 -8.30 -19.80
N TYR A 41 -6.52 -8.23 -20.88
CA TYR A 41 -6.66 -9.03 -22.10
C TYR A 41 -5.28 -9.46 -22.60
N SER A 42 -5.23 -10.45 -23.48
CA SER A 42 -4.00 -10.79 -24.21
C SER A 42 -3.84 -9.85 -25.41
N TYR A 43 -2.60 -9.53 -25.77
CA TYR A 43 -2.26 -8.70 -26.91
C TYR A 43 -1.17 -9.37 -27.75
N GLU A 44 -1.43 -9.53 -29.04
CA GLU A 44 -0.44 -9.97 -30.01
C GLU A 44 0.20 -8.73 -30.66
N PRO A 45 1.54 -8.64 -30.73
CA PRO A 45 2.24 -7.50 -31.31
C PRO A 45 1.86 -7.28 -32.78
N ASP A 46 1.45 -6.06 -33.13
CA ASP A 46 1.17 -5.68 -34.52
C ASP A 46 2.42 -5.07 -35.20
N HIS A 47 3.27 -4.40 -34.43
CA HIS A 47 4.52 -3.78 -34.87
C HIS A 47 5.74 -4.36 -34.17
N ASN A 48 6.93 -4.18 -34.75
CA ASN A 48 8.19 -4.70 -34.18
C ASN A 48 8.56 -4.09 -32.82
N ASP A 49 8.05 -2.91 -32.51
CA ASP A 49 8.32 -2.20 -31.26
C ASP A 49 7.26 -2.48 -30.17
N ASP A 50 6.25 -3.30 -30.49
CA ASP A 50 5.16 -3.66 -29.60
C ASP A 50 5.57 -4.79 -28.65
N LEU A 51 5.09 -4.72 -27.41
CA LEU A 51 5.30 -5.76 -26.41
C LEU A 51 4.06 -6.65 -26.33
N GLY A 52 4.21 -7.93 -26.68
CA GLY A 52 3.16 -8.94 -26.55
C GLY A 52 3.02 -9.43 -25.10
N PHE A 53 1.78 -9.70 -24.69
CA PHE A 53 1.48 -10.17 -23.33
C PHE A 53 0.19 -11.00 -23.29
N GLN A 54 0.03 -11.81 -22.25
CA GLN A 54 -1.19 -12.56 -21.97
C GLN A 54 -2.04 -11.88 -20.89
N LYS A 55 -3.34 -12.13 -20.92
CA LYS A 55 -4.24 -11.73 -19.82
C LYS A 55 -3.68 -12.20 -18.47
N GLY A 56 -3.56 -11.27 -17.52
CA GLY A 56 -3.03 -11.51 -16.19
C GLY A 56 -1.54 -11.21 -16.03
N ASP A 57 -0.81 -10.95 -17.12
CA ASP A 57 0.60 -10.57 -17.06
C ASP A 57 0.78 -9.24 -16.34
N LYS A 58 1.87 -9.15 -15.57
CA LYS A 58 2.26 -7.95 -14.84
C LYS A 58 3.30 -7.18 -15.63
N LEU A 59 3.05 -5.91 -15.84
CA LEU A 59 3.91 -5.03 -16.63
C LEU A 59 4.25 -3.80 -15.80
N LYS A 60 5.43 -3.23 -16.05
CA LYS A 60 5.86 -1.96 -15.46
C LYS A 60 5.85 -0.89 -16.54
N ILE A 61 5.05 0.15 -16.35
CA ILE A 61 5.01 1.31 -17.22
C ILE A 61 6.27 2.14 -17.03
N LEU A 62 6.98 2.37 -18.14
CA LEU A 62 8.20 3.16 -18.21
C LEU A 62 7.94 4.57 -18.73
N ASN A 63 6.99 4.72 -19.68
CA ASN A 63 6.61 6.01 -20.24
C ASN A 63 5.12 6.05 -20.63
N THR A 64 4.48 7.20 -20.44
CA THR A 64 3.06 7.50 -20.76
C THR A 64 2.91 8.80 -21.56
N ASP A 65 3.97 9.26 -22.24
CA ASP A 65 3.92 10.48 -23.06
C ASP A 65 2.85 10.39 -24.17
N ASP A 66 2.62 9.19 -24.70
CA ASP A 66 1.52 8.89 -25.61
C ASP A 66 0.30 8.39 -24.83
N PRO A 67 -0.90 8.98 -25.03
CA PRO A 67 -2.11 8.63 -24.28
C PRO A 67 -2.75 7.31 -24.70
N GLU A 68 -2.42 6.78 -25.89
CA GLU A 68 -2.97 5.54 -26.45
C GLU A 68 -1.99 4.37 -26.28
N TRP A 69 -0.68 4.63 -26.33
CA TRP A 69 0.38 3.62 -26.28
C TRP A 69 1.41 3.89 -25.18
N TYR A 70 1.49 2.99 -24.21
CA TYR A 70 2.46 3.09 -23.12
C TYR A 70 3.71 2.28 -23.42
N MET A 71 4.89 2.82 -23.10
CA MET A 71 6.11 2.02 -23.08
C MET A 71 6.14 1.22 -21.79
N ALA A 72 6.27 -0.09 -21.88
CA ALA A 72 6.27 -0.98 -20.71
C ALA A 72 7.41 -2.00 -20.74
N GLU A 73 7.67 -2.60 -19.57
CA GLU A 73 8.55 -3.74 -19.38
C GLU A 73 7.76 -4.92 -18.81
N SER A 74 7.87 -6.09 -19.45
CA SER A 74 7.30 -7.32 -18.93
C SER A 74 8.09 -7.81 -17.73
N LEU A 75 7.42 -8.03 -16.59
CA LEU A 75 8.08 -8.59 -15.41
C LEU A 75 8.40 -10.08 -15.53
N ALA A 76 7.78 -10.79 -16.48
CA ALA A 76 8.01 -12.20 -16.71
C ALA A 76 9.23 -12.45 -17.61
N THR A 77 9.41 -11.62 -18.64
CA THR A 77 10.44 -11.84 -19.68
C THR A 77 11.54 -10.77 -19.68
N GLY A 78 11.34 -9.64 -19.01
CA GLY A 78 12.25 -8.47 -19.04
C GLY A 78 12.23 -7.71 -20.37
N GLN A 79 11.38 -8.12 -21.33
CA GLN A 79 11.27 -7.45 -22.63
C GLN A 79 10.54 -6.12 -22.50
N ARG A 80 10.89 -5.18 -23.38
CA ARG A 80 10.32 -3.83 -23.43
C ARG A 80 9.70 -3.56 -24.78
N GLY A 81 8.63 -2.78 -24.78
CA GLY A 81 7.94 -2.34 -25.98
C GLY A 81 6.65 -1.61 -25.65
N TYR A 82 5.94 -1.18 -26.69
CA TYR A 82 4.68 -0.45 -26.56
C TYR A 82 3.50 -1.38 -26.31
N ILE A 83 2.56 -0.92 -25.49
CA ILE A 83 1.32 -1.61 -25.17
C ILE A 83 0.12 -0.66 -25.27
N PRO A 84 -1.05 -1.14 -25.69
CA PRO A 84 -2.26 -0.33 -25.70
C PRO A 84 -2.76 -0.07 -24.27
N PHE A 85 -2.96 1.20 -23.90
CA PHE A 85 -3.35 1.61 -22.54
C PHE A 85 -4.64 0.91 -22.06
N ASN A 86 -5.65 0.80 -22.93
CA ASN A 86 -6.95 0.23 -22.58
C ASN A 86 -6.92 -1.29 -22.35
N PHE A 87 -5.79 -1.96 -22.59
CA PHE A 87 -5.62 -3.40 -22.34
C PHE A 87 -5.09 -3.70 -20.95
N VAL A 88 -4.70 -2.66 -20.21
CA VAL A 88 -4.11 -2.80 -18.90
C VAL A 88 -4.88 -1.99 -17.87
N ALA A 89 -5.03 -2.54 -16.69
CA ALA A 89 -5.48 -1.78 -15.53
C ALA A 89 -4.24 -1.48 -14.69
N LYS A 90 -4.20 -0.27 -14.11
CA LYS A 90 -3.28 -0.02 -13.01
C LYS A 90 -3.40 -1.16 -12.01
N MET A 91 -2.27 -1.76 -11.70
CA MET A 91 -2.12 -2.67 -10.60
C MET A 91 -2.03 -1.79 -9.35
N ASP A 92 -3.12 -1.07 -9.12
CA ASP A 92 -3.23 -0.13 -8.03
C ASP A 92 -3.71 -0.95 -6.82
N THR A 93 -2.79 -1.21 -5.90
CA THR A 93 -2.41 -0.30 -4.81
C THR A 93 -3.44 -0.41 -3.70
N MET A 94 -3.11 -1.16 -2.65
CA MET A 94 -3.80 -1.12 -1.35
C MET A 94 -5.26 -1.62 -1.33
N GLU A 95 -6.16 -1.17 -2.22
CA GLU A 95 -7.60 -1.47 -2.31
C GLU A 95 -7.94 -2.95 -2.56
N THR A 96 -7.00 -3.72 -3.08
CA THR A 96 -7.17 -5.17 -3.31
C THR A 96 -6.71 -6.02 -2.12
N GLU A 97 -6.07 -5.41 -1.12
CA GLU A 97 -5.57 -6.12 0.05
C GLU A 97 -6.70 -6.41 1.04
N PRO A 98 -6.82 -7.65 1.55
CA PRO A 98 -7.93 -8.04 2.43
C PRO A 98 -7.92 -7.31 3.78
N TRP A 99 -6.77 -6.72 4.14
CA TRP A 99 -6.57 -5.95 5.35
C TRP A 99 -6.79 -4.44 5.16
N PHE A 100 -7.04 -3.97 3.94
CA PHE A 100 -7.27 -2.54 3.69
C PHE A 100 -8.76 -2.21 3.47
N PHE A 101 -9.22 -1.21 4.23
CA PHE A 101 -10.61 -0.78 4.24
C PHE A 101 -10.66 0.75 4.14
N LYS A 102 -10.68 1.25 2.90
CA LYS A 102 -10.61 2.68 2.58
C LYS A 102 -11.59 3.54 3.38
N ASP A 103 -12.87 3.26 3.27
CA ASP A 103 -13.96 4.09 3.82
C ASP A 103 -14.44 3.65 5.22
N LEU A 104 -13.61 2.93 5.99
CA LEU A 104 -14.00 2.42 7.30
C LEU A 104 -13.75 3.46 8.41
N SER A 105 -14.78 3.78 9.19
CA SER A 105 -14.65 4.69 10.33
C SER A 105 -13.87 4.06 11.48
N ARG A 106 -13.35 4.88 12.40
CA ARG A 106 -12.72 4.39 13.63
C ARG A 106 -13.65 3.48 14.43
N ASN A 107 -14.91 3.87 14.57
CA ASN A 107 -15.88 3.12 15.36
C ASN A 107 -16.24 1.79 14.70
N ASP A 108 -16.39 1.77 13.38
CA ASP A 108 -16.70 0.53 12.65
C ASP A 108 -15.50 -0.42 12.63
N ALA A 109 -14.28 0.11 12.52
CA ALA A 109 -13.06 -0.67 12.69
C ALA A 109 -12.99 -1.35 14.07
N MET A 110 -13.32 -0.62 15.14
CA MET A 110 -13.38 -1.20 16.49
C MET A 110 -14.42 -2.32 16.58
N ARG A 111 -15.64 -2.06 16.12
CA ARG A 111 -16.73 -3.05 16.11
C ARG A 111 -16.34 -4.32 15.36
N GLN A 112 -15.69 -4.18 14.21
CA GLN A 112 -15.27 -5.32 13.40
C GLN A 112 -14.14 -6.09 14.06
N LEU A 113 -13.10 -5.43 14.57
CA LEU A 113 -11.98 -6.11 15.20
C LEU A 113 -12.38 -6.85 16.49
N LEU A 114 -13.27 -6.25 17.29
CA LEU A 114 -13.78 -6.84 18.53
C LEU A 114 -14.88 -7.89 18.31
N ALA A 115 -15.29 -8.14 17.06
CA ALA A 115 -16.26 -9.19 16.75
C ALA A 115 -15.75 -10.57 17.21
N PRO A 116 -16.64 -11.46 17.67
CA PRO A 116 -16.27 -12.81 18.07
C PRO A 116 -15.67 -13.57 16.87
N GLY A 117 -14.57 -14.28 17.12
CA GLY A 117 -13.84 -15.05 16.11
C GLY A 117 -12.53 -14.41 15.64
N ASN A 118 -12.30 -13.12 15.90
CA ASN A 118 -10.99 -12.50 15.67
C ASN A 118 -10.05 -12.78 16.85
N ALA A 119 -8.76 -12.94 16.56
CA ALA A 119 -7.73 -13.19 17.58
C ALA A 119 -7.02 -11.89 17.98
N PRO A 120 -6.35 -11.83 19.15
CA PRO A 120 -5.38 -10.79 19.43
C PRO A 120 -4.34 -10.67 18.30
N GLY A 121 -3.99 -9.45 17.94
CA GLY A 121 -3.15 -9.14 16.78
C GLY A 121 -3.91 -8.99 15.45
N SER A 122 -5.20 -9.35 15.38
CA SER A 122 -6.04 -9.06 14.21
C SER A 122 -6.01 -7.56 13.89
N PHE A 123 -5.81 -7.21 12.63
CA PHE A 123 -5.65 -5.81 12.23
C PHE A 123 -6.37 -5.45 10.93
N LEU A 124 -6.46 -4.14 10.69
CA LEU A 124 -6.81 -3.55 9.41
C LEU A 124 -6.17 -2.17 9.24
N ILE A 125 -6.01 -1.73 7.99
CA ILE A 125 -5.60 -0.37 7.64
C ILE A 125 -6.81 0.34 7.02
N ARG A 126 -7.00 1.62 7.35
CA ARG A 126 -8.09 2.47 6.86
C ARG A 126 -7.61 3.89 6.57
N GLU A 127 -8.37 4.68 5.82
CA GLU A 127 -8.08 6.11 5.69
C GLU A 127 -8.24 6.85 7.02
N SER A 128 -7.40 7.87 7.24
CA SER A 128 -7.46 8.68 8.45
C SER A 128 -8.56 9.74 8.34
N GLU A 129 -9.62 9.58 9.13
CA GLU A 129 -10.74 10.54 9.24
C GLU A 129 -10.28 11.95 9.64
N THR A 130 -9.17 12.07 10.37
CA THR A 130 -8.65 13.35 10.88
C THR A 130 -7.54 13.95 10.02
N SER A 131 -7.07 13.27 8.98
CA SER A 131 -5.91 13.72 8.19
C SER A 131 -5.99 13.17 6.77
N LYS A 132 -6.46 14.01 5.83
CA LYS A 132 -6.55 13.64 4.41
C LYS A 132 -5.19 13.19 3.88
N GLY A 133 -5.17 12.06 3.19
CA GLY A 133 -3.96 11.45 2.62
C GLY A 133 -3.10 10.65 3.62
N SER A 134 -3.47 10.59 4.90
CA SER A 134 -2.84 9.70 5.88
C SER A 134 -3.69 8.45 6.13
N TYR A 135 -3.06 7.40 6.67
CA TYR A 135 -3.74 6.16 7.01
C TYR A 135 -3.69 5.86 8.51
N SER A 136 -4.53 4.95 8.96
CA SER A 136 -4.57 4.45 10.32
C SER A 136 -4.52 2.93 10.35
N LEU A 137 -3.52 2.37 11.04
CA LEU A 137 -3.47 0.95 11.37
C LEU A 137 -4.26 0.72 12.67
N SER A 138 -5.27 -0.14 12.63
CA SER A 138 -6.08 -0.51 13.80
C SER A 138 -5.81 -1.98 14.14
N VAL A 139 -5.44 -2.26 15.39
CA VAL A 139 -5.01 -3.60 15.83
C VAL A 139 -5.76 -3.98 17.10
N ARG A 140 -6.36 -5.18 17.11
CA ARG A 140 -6.91 -5.79 18.32
C ARG A 140 -5.78 -6.21 19.24
N ASP A 141 -5.88 -5.84 20.49
CA ASP A 141 -4.91 -6.18 21.52
C ASP A 141 -5.62 -6.68 22.78
N LEU A 142 -4.90 -7.41 23.62
CA LEU A 142 -5.39 -7.89 24.90
C LEU A 142 -4.61 -7.20 26.01
N ASP A 143 -5.24 -6.22 26.65
CA ASP A 143 -4.67 -5.52 27.79
C ASP A 143 -4.90 -6.35 29.08
N PRO A 144 -3.87 -6.61 29.90
CA PRO A 144 -4.02 -7.41 31.12
C PRO A 144 -4.99 -6.81 32.15
N GLU A 145 -5.19 -5.48 32.15
CA GLU A 145 -6.05 -4.79 33.11
C GLU A 145 -7.44 -4.48 32.51
N CYS A 146 -7.50 -4.10 31.24
CA CYS A 146 -8.72 -3.64 30.58
C CYS A 146 -9.40 -4.69 29.68
N GLY A 147 -8.74 -5.82 29.39
CA GLY A 147 -9.25 -6.86 28.49
C GLY A 147 -9.09 -6.52 27.00
N ASP A 148 -10.04 -6.95 26.17
CA ASP A 148 -10.02 -6.71 24.73
C ASP A 148 -10.08 -5.21 24.40
N THR A 149 -9.08 -4.72 23.67
CA THR A 149 -8.99 -3.32 23.24
C THR A 149 -8.53 -3.21 21.79
N VAL A 150 -8.67 -2.02 21.21
CA VAL A 150 -8.18 -1.72 19.85
C VAL A 150 -7.25 -0.52 19.91
N LYS A 151 -5.99 -0.72 19.52
CA LYS A 151 -4.98 0.33 19.39
C LYS A 151 -5.00 0.87 17.96
N HIS A 152 -4.89 2.20 17.82
CA HIS A 152 -4.84 2.87 16.53
C HIS A 152 -3.51 3.62 16.37
N TYR A 153 -2.77 3.30 15.31
CA TYR A 153 -1.50 3.92 14.99
C TYR A 153 -1.65 4.75 13.72
N LYS A 154 -1.20 6.01 13.76
CA LYS A 154 -1.17 6.86 12.57
C LYS A 154 -0.03 6.42 11.66
N ILE A 155 -0.36 6.06 10.43
CA ILE A 155 0.62 5.86 9.38
C ILE A 155 0.76 7.19 8.63
N ARG A 156 1.96 7.76 8.68
CA ARG A 156 2.29 9.01 8.02
C ARG A 156 3.01 8.74 6.72
N ASN A 157 2.87 9.68 5.80
CA ASN A 157 3.61 9.68 4.55
C ASN A 157 4.82 10.61 4.71
N MET A 158 5.95 10.22 4.16
CA MET A 158 7.12 11.08 3.98
C MET A 158 7.00 11.83 2.66
N ASP A 159 7.60 13.02 2.60
CA ASP A 159 7.60 13.87 1.41
C ASP A 159 8.29 13.20 0.20
N ASN A 160 9.16 12.20 0.45
CA ASN A 160 9.86 11.41 -0.56
C ASN A 160 9.12 10.13 -1.03
N GLY A 161 7.86 9.92 -0.61
CA GLY A 161 7.02 8.81 -1.06
C GLY A 161 7.11 7.51 -0.25
N GLY A 162 7.36 7.60 1.06
CA GLY A 162 7.38 6.43 1.96
C GLY A 162 6.35 6.49 3.10
N TYR A 163 6.05 5.36 3.73
CA TYR A 163 5.11 5.19 4.83
C TYR A 163 5.82 4.82 6.14
N TYR A 164 5.39 5.39 7.26
CA TYR A 164 5.94 5.01 8.56
C TYR A 164 4.93 5.19 9.69
N ILE A 165 5.06 4.34 10.71
CA ILE A 165 4.39 4.50 12.02
C ILE A 165 5.35 5.17 13.01
N THR A 166 6.63 4.79 12.97
CA THR A 166 7.70 5.39 13.77
C THR A 166 8.78 5.94 12.85
N PRO A 167 9.42 7.08 13.19
CA PRO A 167 10.41 7.72 12.32
C PRO A 167 11.71 6.89 12.15
N ARG A 168 11.83 5.75 12.85
CA ARG A 168 13.02 4.87 12.78
C ARG A 168 13.05 4.00 11.54
N ILE A 169 11.90 3.70 10.96
CA ILE A 169 11.78 2.83 9.79
C ILE A 169 10.69 3.34 8.86
N ALA A 170 11.04 3.51 7.59
CA ALA A 170 10.14 3.91 6.53
C ALA A 170 10.05 2.81 5.49
N PHE A 171 8.87 2.69 4.90
CA PHE A 171 8.54 1.67 3.92
C PHE A 171 8.12 2.30 2.62
N ASN A 172 8.41 1.59 1.54
CA ASN A 172 8.15 2.02 0.20
C ASN A 172 6.66 1.87 -0.15
N THR A 173 6.03 0.82 0.37
CA THR A 173 4.60 0.58 0.27
C THR A 173 4.00 0.21 1.64
N LEU A 174 2.67 0.30 1.77
CA LEU A 174 1.99 -0.21 2.96
C LEU A 174 2.00 -1.73 3.05
N SER A 175 2.13 -2.42 1.92
CA SER A 175 2.31 -3.87 1.91
C SER A 175 3.64 -4.25 2.57
N ASP A 176 4.72 -3.54 2.26
CA ASP A 176 6.03 -3.72 2.93
C ASP A 176 5.94 -3.44 4.43
N LEU A 177 5.18 -2.40 4.81
CA LEU A 177 4.92 -2.08 6.22
C LEU A 177 4.21 -3.23 6.92
N VAL A 178 3.13 -3.76 6.34
CA VAL A 178 2.37 -4.88 6.90
C VAL A 178 3.24 -6.13 7.00
N GLN A 179 3.99 -6.46 5.95
CA GLN A 179 4.89 -7.60 5.92
C GLN A 179 5.96 -7.52 7.01
N HIS A 180 6.44 -6.32 7.34
CA HIS A 180 7.44 -6.13 8.39
C HIS A 180 6.90 -6.40 9.81
N TYR A 181 5.62 -6.09 10.08
CA TYR A 181 5.03 -6.25 11.42
C TYR A 181 4.21 -7.54 11.60
N SER A 182 4.06 -8.34 10.54
CA SER A 182 3.33 -9.61 10.55
C SER A 182 4.09 -10.68 11.33
#